data_AF-A0A2H5ZF78-F1
#
_entry.id   AF-A0A2H5ZF78-F1
#
_cell.length_a   1.000
_cell.length_b   1.000
_cell.length_c   1.000
_cell.angle_alpha   90.00
_cell.angle_beta   90.00
_cell.angle_gamma   90.00
#
_symmetry.space_group_name_H-M   'P 1'
#
loop_
_entity.id
_entity.type
_entity.pdbx_description
1 polymer ?
#
loop_
_entity_poly.entity_id
_entity_poly.type
_entity_poly.pdbx_seq_one_letter_code
_entity_poly.pdbx_strand_id
1 'polypeptide(L)'
;MTVKQPPPGCYTSPVTPPASATDPFTAGLLLGLLIGEGHFGGDGRQPHVTLRMHARHEPLFRWLLHVVPGSRLYGPYRHGGRHYYQWMARGPALREVLLPLLDTLPWPDLDPPTWERYQAMKRTYRLERGSGTGS
;
A
#
# COMPACT_ATOMS: atom_id res chain seq x y z
N MET A 1 39.35 -4.94 -26.79
CA MET A 1 38.09 -5.51 -26.25
C MET A 1 37.04 -4.41 -26.34
N THR A 2 36.16 -4.47 -27.33
CA THR A 2 35.19 -3.40 -27.61
C THR A 2 33.90 -3.66 -26.83
N VAL A 3 33.55 -2.74 -25.94
CA VAL A 3 32.25 -2.77 -25.24
C VAL A 3 31.15 -2.51 -26.27
N LYS A 4 30.31 -3.51 -26.49
CA LYS A 4 29.16 -3.42 -27.40
C LYS A 4 28.10 -2.52 -26.75
N GLN A 5 27.88 -1.32 -27.29
CA GLN A 5 26.77 -0.46 -26.86
C GLN A 5 25.43 -1.15 -27.13
N PRO A 6 24.44 -1.04 -26.23
CA PRO A 6 23.10 -1.56 -26.48
C PRO A 6 22.39 -0.72 -27.56
N PRO A 7 21.45 -1.32 -28.31
CA PRO A 7 20.75 -0.65 -29.42
C PRO A 7 19.91 0.54 -28.93
N PRO A 8 19.77 1.61 -29.74
CA PRO A 8 18.89 2.73 -29.42
C PRO A 8 17.44 2.30 -29.62
N GLY A 9 16.62 2.29 -28.56
CA GLY A 9 15.20 1.98 -28.75
C GLY A 9 14.34 1.57 -27.56
N CYS A 10 14.84 1.57 -26.31
CA CYS A 10 13.98 1.41 -25.13
C CYS A 10 14.54 2.25 -23.97
N TYR A 11 14.49 3.57 -24.12
CA TYR A 11 14.48 4.44 -22.95
C TYR A 11 13.16 4.16 -22.24
N THR A 12 13.22 3.43 -21.12
CA THR A 12 12.11 3.44 -20.18
C THR A 12 11.91 4.89 -19.78
N SER A 13 10.87 5.53 -20.32
CA SER A 13 10.38 6.77 -19.74
C SER A 13 10.29 6.55 -18.23
N PRO A 14 10.75 7.49 -17.38
CA PRO A 14 10.33 7.44 -16.00
C PRO A 14 8.80 7.48 -16.07
N VAL A 15 8.15 6.38 -15.70
CA VAL A 15 6.75 6.43 -15.31
C VAL A 15 6.75 7.32 -14.10
N THR A 16 6.48 8.60 -14.32
CA THR A 16 6.08 9.50 -13.26
C THR A 16 4.68 9.06 -12.90
N PRO A 17 4.47 8.35 -11.78
CA PRO A 17 3.12 8.04 -11.35
C PRO A 17 2.36 9.37 -11.17
N PRO A 18 1.08 9.46 -11.55
CA PRO A 18 0.30 10.66 -11.29
C PRO A 18 0.36 10.97 -9.79
N ALA A 19 0.81 12.20 -9.50
CA ALA A 19 1.06 12.69 -8.16
C ALA A 19 -0.27 13.09 -7.52
N SER A 20 -1.04 12.11 -7.04
CA SER A 20 -1.98 12.21 -5.92
C SER A 20 -2.74 10.89 -5.74
N ALA A 21 -2.98 10.51 -4.49
CA ALA A 21 -3.82 9.38 -4.09
C ALA A 21 -5.27 9.41 -4.67
N THR A 22 -5.66 10.50 -5.33
CA THR A 22 -7.01 10.79 -5.81
C THR A 22 -7.27 10.38 -7.27
N ASP A 23 -6.24 10.01 -8.03
CA ASP A 23 -6.43 9.54 -9.41
C ASP A 23 -7.02 8.10 -9.45
N PRO A 24 -8.02 7.79 -10.32
CA PRO A 24 -8.66 6.47 -10.37
C PRO A 24 -7.72 5.30 -10.61
N PHE A 25 -6.68 5.45 -11.44
CA PHE A 25 -5.71 4.39 -11.68
C PHE A 25 -4.89 4.13 -10.41
N THR A 26 -4.43 5.19 -9.75
CA THR A 26 -3.67 5.09 -8.49
C THR A 26 -4.49 4.40 -7.40
N ALA A 27 -5.75 4.79 -7.23
CA ALA A 27 -6.64 4.20 -6.24
C ALA A 27 -6.95 2.73 -6.54
N GLY A 28 -7.23 2.41 -7.81
CA GLY A 28 -7.48 1.03 -8.25
C GLY A 28 -6.27 0.12 -8.11
N LEU A 29 -5.07 0.60 -8.49
CA LEU A 29 -3.83 -0.16 -8.34
C LEU A 29 -3.50 -0.40 -6.85
N LEU A 30 -3.64 0.62 -6.00
CA LEU A 30 -3.42 0.46 -4.56
C LEU A 30 -4.38 -0.57 -3.96
N LEU A 31 -5.67 -0.45 -4.27
CA LEU A 31 -6.68 -1.40 -3.81
C LEU A 31 -6.36 -2.83 -4.28
N GLY A 32 -6.07 -3.02 -5.57
CA GLY A 32 -5.75 -4.33 -6.13
C GLY A 32 -4.52 -4.97 -5.47
N LEU A 33 -3.50 -4.18 -5.16
CA LEU A 33 -2.32 -4.65 -4.42
C LEU A 33 -2.65 -5.08 -3.00
N LEU A 34 -3.52 -4.34 -2.31
CA LEU A 34 -3.92 -4.69 -0.94
C LEU A 34 -4.87 -5.89 -0.89
N ILE A 35 -5.69 -6.10 -1.92
CA ILE A 35 -6.47 -7.34 -2.09
C ILE A 35 -5.55 -8.55 -2.24
N GLY A 36 -4.54 -8.45 -3.11
CA GLY A 36 -3.66 -9.59 -3.41
C GLY A 36 -2.62 -9.89 -2.31
N GLU A 37 -1.99 -8.85 -1.76
CA GLU A 37 -0.78 -8.99 -0.95
C GLU A 37 -0.88 -8.25 0.41
N GLY A 38 -2.01 -7.61 0.67
CA GLY A 38 -2.24 -6.82 1.87
C GLY A 38 -2.63 -7.66 3.08
N HIS A 39 -2.21 -7.20 4.24
CA HIS A 39 -2.63 -7.73 5.54
C HIS A 39 -3.18 -6.58 6.39
N PHE A 40 -4.44 -6.72 6.81
CA PHE A 40 -5.17 -5.78 7.66
C PHE A 40 -5.19 -6.32 9.10
N GLY A 41 -4.60 -5.59 10.04
CA GLY A 41 -4.46 -6.08 11.41
C GLY A 41 -3.81 -5.07 12.34
N GLY A 42 -2.95 -5.57 13.23
CA GLY A 42 -2.18 -4.75 14.16
C GLY A 42 -1.42 -5.59 15.17
N ASP A 43 -0.69 -4.93 16.07
CA ASP A 43 0.17 -5.58 17.08
C ASP A 43 -0.53 -5.80 18.44
N GLY A 44 -1.86 -5.74 18.47
CA GLY A 44 -2.68 -5.79 19.69
C GLY A 44 -2.75 -4.45 20.44
N ARG A 45 -1.92 -3.46 20.08
CA ARG A 45 -1.97 -2.10 20.64
C ARG A 45 -2.32 -1.07 19.58
N GLN A 46 -1.81 -1.22 18.37
CA GLN A 46 -1.99 -0.29 17.27
C GLN A 46 -2.35 -1.02 15.97
N PRO A 47 -3.25 -0.44 15.17
CA PRO A 47 -3.56 -0.96 13.85
C PRO A 47 -2.43 -0.72 12.85
N HIS A 48 -2.29 -1.63 11.90
CA HIS A 48 -1.49 -1.43 10.71
C HIS A 48 -2.10 -2.13 9.49
N VAL A 49 -1.70 -1.65 8.32
CA VAL A 49 -1.80 -2.41 7.07
C VAL A 49 -0.38 -2.69 6.61
N THR A 50 -0.10 -3.94 6.25
CA THR A 50 1.21 -4.34 5.70
C THR A 50 1.07 -4.99 4.35
N LEU A 51 2.08 -4.87 3.50
CA LEU A 51 2.19 -5.54 2.20
C LEU A 51 3.60 -6.08 2.05
N ARG A 52 3.75 -7.33 1.59
CA ARG A 52 5.05 -8.00 1.44
C ARG A 52 5.17 -8.61 0.05
N MET A 53 6.26 -8.29 -0.65
CA MET A 53 6.56 -8.85 -1.97
C MET A 53 8.06 -9.04 -2.13
N HIS A 54 8.46 -9.86 -3.11
CA HIS A 54 9.87 -10.08 -3.42
C HIS A 54 10.62 -8.76 -3.68
N ALA A 55 11.89 -8.68 -3.26
CA ALA A 55 12.67 -7.44 -3.31
C ALA A 55 12.83 -6.82 -4.71
N ARG A 56 12.63 -7.61 -5.78
CA ARG A 56 12.63 -7.14 -7.17
C ARG A 56 11.55 -6.08 -7.47
N HIS A 57 10.53 -5.98 -6.62
CA HIS A 57 9.45 -5.00 -6.75
C HIS A 57 9.76 -3.66 -6.04
N GLU A 58 11.04 -3.35 -5.78
CA GLU A 58 11.44 -2.10 -5.12
C GLU A 58 10.82 -0.83 -5.72
N PRO A 59 10.75 -0.65 -7.06
CA PRO A 59 10.12 0.54 -7.64
C PRO A 59 8.66 0.71 -7.22
N LEU A 60 7.91 -0.40 -7.10
CA LEU A 60 6.53 -0.40 -6.65
C LEU A 60 6.43 0.02 -5.17
N PHE A 61 7.36 -0.43 -4.33
CA PHE A 61 7.39 0.01 -2.93
C PHE A 61 7.74 1.49 -2.77
N ARG A 62 8.63 2.03 -3.61
CA ARG A 62 8.91 3.47 -3.65
C ARG A 62 7.69 4.27 -4.11
N TRP A 63 6.93 3.74 -5.06
CA TRP A 63 5.62 4.30 -5.44
C TRP A 63 4.63 4.30 -4.26
N LEU A 64 4.53 3.20 -3.49
CA LEU A 64 3.66 3.13 -2.30
C LEU A 64 4.01 4.19 -1.24
N LEU A 65 5.30 4.51 -1.04
CA LEU A 65 5.73 5.58 -0.14
C LEU A 65 5.25 6.96 -0.60
N HIS A 66 5.13 7.17 -1.91
CA HIS A 66 4.61 8.42 -2.48
C HIS A 66 3.08 8.49 -2.38
N VAL A 67 2.38 7.40 -2.69
CA VAL A 67 0.90 7.33 -2.66
C VAL A 67 0.35 7.41 -1.23
N VAL A 68 1.07 6.84 -0.26
CA VAL A 68 0.67 6.88 1.16
C VAL A 68 1.79 7.55 1.97
N PRO A 69 1.87 8.88 1.98
CA PRO A 69 2.89 9.61 2.74
C PRO A 69 2.88 9.22 4.22
N GLY A 70 4.09 9.12 4.80
CA GLY A 70 4.29 8.72 6.20
C GLY A 70 4.24 7.20 6.45
N SER A 71 3.90 6.40 5.44
CA SER A 71 4.11 4.95 5.48
C SER A 71 5.60 4.60 5.48
N ARG A 72 5.94 3.36 5.81
CA ARG A 72 7.34 2.90 5.94
C ARG A 72 7.61 1.68 5.07
N LEU A 73 8.82 1.63 4.54
CA LEU A 73 9.38 0.49 3.83
C LEU A 73 10.49 -0.14 4.68
N TYR A 74 10.40 -1.43 4.88
CA TYR A 74 11.35 -2.22 5.65
C TYR A 74 11.98 -3.30 4.78
N GLY A 75 13.25 -3.60 5.06
CA GLY A 75 14.05 -4.57 4.31
C GLY A 75 15.06 -3.92 3.35
N PRO A 76 15.56 -4.67 2.35
CA PRO A 76 15.11 -6.02 2.01
C PRO A 76 15.54 -7.04 3.07
N TYR A 77 14.64 -7.93 3.44
CA TYR A 77 14.90 -9.03 4.37
C TYR A 77 15.27 -10.30 3.62
N ARG A 78 16.17 -11.10 4.20
CA ARG A 78 16.50 -12.46 3.76
C ARG A 78 16.22 -13.44 4.89
N HIS A 79 15.19 -14.27 4.74
CA HIS A 79 14.81 -15.25 5.76
C HIS A 79 14.03 -16.42 5.14
N GLY A 80 14.38 -17.66 5.51
CA GLY A 80 13.67 -18.87 5.06
C GLY A 80 13.60 -19.02 3.53
N GLY A 81 14.69 -18.69 2.82
CA GLY A 81 14.74 -18.72 1.35
C GLY A 81 13.97 -17.59 0.65
N ARG A 82 13.38 -16.65 1.39
CA ARG A 82 12.66 -15.50 0.83
C ARG A 82 13.52 -14.24 0.88
N HIS A 83 13.42 -13.43 -0.17
CA HIS A 83 14.05 -12.11 -0.27
C HIS A 83 12.97 -11.06 -0.56
N TYR A 84 12.58 -10.27 0.43
CA TYR A 84 11.37 -9.45 0.35
C TYR A 84 11.50 -8.08 1.03
N TYR A 85 10.71 -7.13 0.55
CA TYR A 85 10.42 -5.90 1.27
C TYR A 85 9.08 -6.04 2.02
N GLN A 86 8.92 -5.26 3.09
CA GLN A 86 7.65 -5.08 3.78
C GLN A 86 7.30 -3.60 3.84
N TRP A 87 6.19 -3.23 3.24
CA TRP A 87 5.61 -1.90 3.40
C TRP A 87 4.57 -1.91 4.53
N MET A 88 4.44 -0.79 5.23
CA MET A 88 3.52 -0.64 6.36
C MET A 88 2.94 0.77 6.43
N ALA A 89 1.61 0.85 6.49
CA ALA A 89 0.89 2.04 6.94
C ALA A 89 0.41 1.83 8.38
N ARG A 90 0.75 2.76 9.27
CA ARG A 90 0.30 2.81 10.67
C ARG A 90 0.16 4.26 11.13
N GLY A 91 -0.49 4.50 12.27
CA GLY A 91 -0.62 5.85 12.83
C GLY A 91 -1.28 6.84 11.86
N PRO A 92 -0.77 8.07 11.70
CA PRO A 92 -1.33 9.08 10.79
C PRO A 92 -1.42 8.59 9.33
N ALA A 93 -0.39 7.94 8.80
CA ALA A 93 -0.40 7.42 7.42
C ALA A 93 -1.53 6.42 7.17
N LEU A 94 -1.89 5.63 8.18
CA LEU A 94 -3.06 4.77 8.10
C LEU A 94 -4.35 5.58 8.21
N ARG A 95 -4.51 6.36 9.29
CA ARG A 95 -5.78 7.00 9.67
C ARG A 95 -6.20 8.14 8.76
N GLU A 96 -5.24 8.94 8.31
CA GLU A 96 -5.49 10.21 7.62
C GLU A 96 -5.33 10.08 6.11
N VAL A 97 -4.62 9.04 5.63
CA VAL A 97 -4.34 8.85 4.20
C VAL A 97 -4.97 7.56 3.67
N LEU A 98 -4.58 6.40 4.20
CA LEU A 98 -4.98 5.12 3.62
C LEU A 98 -6.46 4.81 3.84
N LEU A 99 -6.97 4.90 5.07
CA LEU A 99 -8.37 4.56 5.35
C LEU A 99 -9.35 5.48 4.60
N PRO A 100 -9.18 6.82 4.58
CA PRO A 100 -10.09 7.69 3.84
C PRO A 100 -10.14 7.36 2.35
N LEU A 101 -9.01 7.01 1.74
CA LEU A 101 -8.96 6.59 0.35
C LEU A 101 -9.72 5.28 0.13
N LEU A 102 -9.45 4.24 0.92
CA LEU A 102 -10.11 2.93 0.78
C LEU A 102 -11.62 2.99 1.07
N ASP A 103 -12.04 3.89 1.98
CA ASP A 103 -13.46 4.09 2.31
C ASP A 103 -14.26 4.73 1.16
N THR A 104 -13.61 5.28 0.13
CA THR A 104 -14.28 5.84 -1.07
C THR A 104 -14.48 4.83 -2.20
N LEU A 105 -13.89 3.64 -2.11
CA LEU A 105 -13.88 2.67 -3.21
C LEU A 105 -15.03 1.66 -3.10
N PRO A 106 -15.56 1.16 -4.23
CA PRO A 106 -16.66 0.19 -4.26
C PRO A 106 -16.18 -1.26 -4.12
N TRP A 107 -15.21 -1.52 -3.23
CA TRP A 107 -14.65 -2.86 -3.02
C TRP A 107 -15.44 -3.86 -2.16
N PRO A 108 -16.49 -3.49 -1.38
CA PRO A 108 -17.35 -4.48 -0.73
C PRO A 108 -18.02 -5.43 -1.74
N ASP A 109 -18.37 -4.92 -2.93
CA ASP A 109 -19.00 -5.71 -4.00
C ASP A 109 -17.96 -6.49 -4.82
N LEU A 110 -16.71 -6.01 -4.85
CA LEU A 110 -15.63 -6.59 -5.65
C LEU A 110 -14.94 -7.77 -4.95
N ASP A 111 -14.62 -7.62 -3.67
CA ASP A 111 -13.92 -8.64 -2.87
C ASP A 111 -14.38 -8.64 -1.40
N PRO A 112 -15.57 -9.21 -1.13
CA PRO A 112 -16.14 -9.26 0.21
C PRO A 112 -15.20 -9.84 1.30
N PRO A 113 -14.44 -10.93 1.05
CA PRO A 113 -13.56 -11.52 2.07
C PRO A 113 -12.47 -10.57 2.58
N THR A 114 -11.84 -9.77 1.71
CA THR A 114 -10.80 -8.82 2.15
C THR A 114 -11.44 -7.58 2.77
N TRP A 115 -12.58 -7.13 2.24
CA TRP A 115 -13.38 -6.07 2.87
C TRP A 115 -13.74 -6.43 4.32
N GLU A 116 -14.15 -7.66 4.58
CA GLU A 116 -14.46 -8.12 5.94
C GLU A 116 -13.25 -8.05 6.88
N ARG A 117 -12.05 -8.39 6.41
CA ARG A 117 -10.80 -8.25 7.20
C ARG A 117 -10.48 -6.79 7.48
N TYR A 118 -10.66 -5.92 6.48
CA TYR A 118 -10.51 -4.47 6.64
C TYR A 118 -11.47 -3.92 7.69
N GLN A 119 -12.76 -4.28 7.62
CA GLN A 119 -13.76 -3.87 8.61
C GLN A 119 -13.51 -4.47 9.98
N ALA A 120 -13.06 -5.72 10.06
CA ALA A 120 -12.65 -6.33 11.33
C ALA A 120 -11.52 -5.53 11.99
N MET A 121 -10.47 -5.16 11.25
CA MET A 121 -9.40 -4.29 11.75
C MET A 121 -9.96 -2.95 12.25
N LYS A 122 -10.84 -2.28 11.48
CA LYS A 122 -11.44 -1.01 11.89
C LYS A 122 -12.22 -1.13 13.19
N ARG A 123 -13.03 -2.19 13.34
CA ARG A 123 -13.79 -2.47 14.57
C ARG A 123 -12.88 -2.75 15.76
N THR A 124 -11.90 -3.65 15.60
CA THR A 124 -10.95 -4.02 16.66
C THR A 124 -10.21 -2.79 17.22
N TYR A 125 -9.80 -1.87 16.34
CA TYR A 125 -9.00 -0.70 16.73
C TYR A 125 -9.79 0.61 16.79
N ARG A 126 -11.13 0.55 16.72
CA ARG A 126 -12.05 1.70 16.79
C ARG A 126 -11.67 2.82 15.81
N LEU A 127 -11.50 2.46 14.54
CA LEU A 127 -11.08 3.35 13.45
C LEU A 127 -12.25 3.83 12.58
N GLU A 128 -13.48 3.49 12.96
CA GLU A 128 -14.66 4.14 12.42
C GLU A 128 -14.60 5.62 12.81
N ARG A 129 -14.76 6.53 11.83
CA ARG A 129 -14.67 7.98 12.08
C ARG A 129 -15.52 8.31 13.31
N GLY A 130 -14.87 8.82 14.36
CA GLY A 130 -15.59 9.47 15.43
C GLY A 130 -16.40 10.60 14.80
N SER A 131 -17.72 10.54 14.91
CA SER A 131 -18.56 11.72 14.80
C SER A 131 -18.05 12.70 15.84
N GLY A 132 -17.22 13.64 15.41
CA GLY A 132 -16.89 14.82 16.20
C GLY A 132 -18.16 15.64 16.32
N THR A 133 -19.04 15.27 17.27
CA THR A 133 -20.01 16.19 17.85
C THR A 133 -19.21 17.07 18.80
N GLY A 134 -18.49 18.04 18.24
CA GLY A 134 -17.90 19.13 19.00
C GLY A 134 -19.02 20.08 19.39
N SER A 135 -19.23 20.18 20.70
CA SER A 135 -20.15 21.09 21.38
C SER A 135 -19.92 22.57 21.06
#